data_AF-X0SHD3-F1
#
_entry.id   AF-X0SHD3-F1
#
_cell.length_a   1.000
_cell.length_b   1.000
_cell.length_c   1.000
_cell.angle_alpha   90.00
_cell.angle_beta   90.00
_cell.angle_gamma   90.00
#
_symmetry.space_group_name_H-M   'P 1'
#
loop_
_entity.id
_entity.type
_entity.pdbx_description
1 polymer ?
#
loop_
_entity_poly.entity_id
_entity_poly.type
_entity_poly.pdbx_seq_one_letter_code
_entity_poly.pdbx_strand_id
1 'polypeptide(L)'
;DFDFIALEDAANPADQILTIHNAGGAVLNWQISEACGWLAVNPTSGVSTGEPNQVVLSVDISGLNWGTYNCELTIADPYAMNTPQTVEVTLQVIGPIIELSPLELSFTAFEGGENPDNQILSIRNIGGSVLNWQADETCDWLQLNPTSGSSAGETDQTTISIDITGLEWGIYDCTLTISDPYAMNTPQTVNVQLLMNGTLYVTADFPTIQAAIDASKDGDIIVVANGTYTGNGNRDIDFNGKSIIVHSENGPEFCTINSGGTPLQPHRGFYFNDKDYSNALLEGFTITSGDIDDGGGIYCSDCYPAPTIRHCIIRNNTAERGGGLYYSGCDGGIIEDCTVSDNTADNGGGIYSASSWPLEGDISWPMEVRNCVIIRNTATDYGGGICSYNGNDVDIVNCLLGANLADYGGGISFAWSDTSNVKNCTITVNTAVQNGGGVDCSDGGYVQIINSILEDDSATYGLGWEIA
;
A
#
# COMPACT_ATOMS: atom_id res chain seq x y z
N ASP A 1 -16.23 11.01 -45.74
CA ASP A 1 -16.96 9.94 -45.05
C ASP A 1 -17.65 10.52 -43.83
N PHE A 2 -18.71 9.88 -43.36
CA PHE A 2 -19.48 10.26 -42.18
C PHE A 2 -19.60 9.06 -41.25
N ASP A 3 -19.38 9.25 -39.95
CA ASP A 3 -19.40 8.17 -38.97
C ASP A 3 -20.41 8.49 -37.86
N PHE A 4 -21.41 7.63 -37.71
CA PHE A 4 -22.42 7.70 -36.66
C PHE A 4 -22.18 6.60 -35.62
N ILE A 5 -22.37 6.91 -34.35
CA ILE A 5 -22.30 5.94 -33.25
C ILE A 5 -23.58 6.08 -32.44
N ALA A 6 -24.24 4.96 -32.16
CA ALA A 6 -25.43 4.90 -31.32
C ALA A 6 -25.40 3.66 -30.44
N LEU A 7 -26.04 3.74 -29.27
CA LEU A 7 -26.28 2.56 -28.44
C LEU A 7 -27.56 1.86 -28.95
N GLU A 8 -27.54 0.53 -29.03
CA GLU A 8 -28.74 -0.26 -29.35
C GLU A 8 -29.88 0.07 -28.38
N ASP A 9 -31.11 0.16 -28.89
CA ASP A 9 -32.33 0.56 -28.16
C ASP A 9 -32.32 1.98 -27.54
N ALA A 10 -31.33 2.82 -27.86
CA ALA A 10 -31.27 4.22 -27.42
C ALA A 10 -31.86 5.21 -28.46
N ALA A 11 -31.60 6.50 -28.25
CA ALA A 11 -31.99 7.54 -29.20
C ALA A 11 -31.08 7.54 -30.43
N ASN A 12 -31.63 7.94 -31.59
CA ASN A 12 -30.88 8.17 -32.80
C ASN A 12 -29.73 9.17 -32.55
N PRO A 13 -28.55 8.98 -33.21
CA PRO A 13 -27.44 9.90 -33.09
C PRO A 13 -27.77 11.25 -33.72
N ALA A 14 -27.01 12.28 -33.36
CA ALA A 14 -27.20 13.62 -33.92
C ALA A 14 -26.94 13.63 -35.44
N ASP A 15 -27.76 14.39 -36.15
CA ASP A 15 -27.64 14.58 -37.61
C ASP A 15 -26.25 15.12 -37.99
N GLN A 16 -25.78 14.73 -39.16
CA GLN A 16 -24.55 15.26 -39.76
C GLN A 16 -24.86 15.99 -41.07
N ILE A 17 -24.00 16.93 -41.47
CA ILE A 17 -24.24 17.80 -42.62
C ILE A 17 -23.26 17.52 -43.74
N LEU A 18 -23.77 17.05 -44.87
CA LEU A 18 -23.05 17.01 -46.14
C LEU A 18 -23.16 18.36 -46.84
N THR A 19 -22.01 18.95 -47.18
CA THR A 19 -21.97 20.19 -47.96
C THR A 19 -21.62 19.90 -49.41
N ILE A 20 -22.52 20.28 -50.32
CA ILE A 20 -22.31 20.19 -51.76
C ILE A 20 -22.02 21.60 -52.28
N HIS A 21 -20.91 21.76 -52.99
CA HIS A 21 -20.50 23.06 -53.51
C HIS A 21 -20.08 22.96 -54.97
N ASN A 22 -20.65 23.82 -55.80
CA ASN A 22 -20.30 23.94 -57.20
C ASN A 22 -19.07 24.83 -57.40
N ALA A 23 -17.92 24.23 -57.68
CA ALA A 23 -16.69 24.94 -58.02
C ALA A 23 -16.60 25.36 -59.50
N GLY A 24 -17.58 24.97 -60.33
CA GLY A 24 -17.63 25.27 -61.77
C GLY A 24 -18.34 26.57 -62.10
N GLY A 25 -18.26 26.99 -63.37
CA GLY A 25 -18.91 28.21 -63.86
C GLY A 25 -20.33 28.04 -64.41
N ALA A 26 -20.83 26.80 -64.50
CA ALA A 26 -22.20 26.47 -64.93
C ALA A 26 -23.04 26.00 -63.74
N VAL A 27 -24.37 26.02 -63.85
CA VAL A 27 -25.29 25.58 -62.78
C VAL A 27 -25.16 24.08 -62.52
N LEU A 28 -25.04 23.67 -61.24
CA LEU A 28 -25.05 22.28 -60.80
C LEU A 28 -26.46 21.89 -60.31
N ASN A 29 -27.09 20.92 -60.96
CA ASN A 29 -28.35 20.28 -60.62
C ASN A 29 -28.08 18.87 -60.09
N TRP A 30 -27.67 18.80 -58.82
CA TRP A 30 -27.24 17.55 -58.21
C TRP A 30 -28.44 16.73 -57.70
N GLN A 31 -28.28 15.41 -57.72
CA GLN A 31 -29.17 14.43 -57.13
C GLN A 31 -28.36 13.45 -56.29
N ILE A 32 -28.90 13.04 -55.14
CA ILE A 32 -28.33 12.02 -54.26
C ILE A 32 -29.20 10.77 -54.35
N SER A 33 -28.56 9.62 -54.52
CA SER A 33 -29.18 8.31 -54.40
C SER A 33 -28.45 7.46 -53.37
N GLU A 34 -29.23 6.71 -52.58
CA GLU A 34 -28.78 5.73 -51.60
C GLU A 34 -29.77 4.56 -51.56
N ALA A 35 -29.41 3.44 -50.91
CA ALA A 35 -30.23 2.22 -50.85
C ALA A 35 -30.37 1.64 -49.42
N CYS A 36 -30.03 2.43 -48.42
CA CYS A 36 -29.83 2.07 -47.03
C CYS A 36 -31.09 2.42 -46.22
N GLY A 37 -31.76 1.40 -45.68
CA GLY A 37 -33.02 1.60 -44.95
C GLY A 37 -32.92 2.38 -43.63
N TRP A 38 -31.70 2.64 -43.14
CA TRP A 38 -31.43 3.31 -41.87
C TRP A 38 -30.96 4.77 -42.02
N LEU A 39 -30.72 5.24 -43.24
CA LEU A 39 -30.19 6.58 -43.51
C LEU A 39 -31.24 7.42 -44.26
N ALA A 40 -31.61 8.57 -43.69
CA ALA A 40 -32.44 9.56 -44.34
C ALA A 40 -31.58 10.73 -44.84
N VAL A 41 -31.75 11.08 -46.12
CA VAL A 41 -31.05 12.19 -46.77
C VAL A 41 -32.05 13.28 -47.14
N ASN A 42 -31.84 14.50 -46.66
CA ASN A 42 -32.74 15.62 -46.96
C ASN A 42 -32.01 16.96 -47.14
N PRO A 43 -32.15 17.65 -48.29
CA PRO A 43 -32.88 17.24 -49.49
C PRO A 43 -32.10 16.24 -50.35
N THR A 44 -32.80 15.40 -51.12
CA THR A 44 -32.19 14.42 -52.05
C THR A 44 -31.81 15.00 -53.42
N SER A 45 -32.16 16.26 -53.69
CA SER A 45 -31.73 16.97 -54.89
C SER A 45 -31.71 18.48 -54.63
N GLY A 46 -30.97 19.21 -55.45
CA GLY A 46 -30.88 20.65 -55.33
C GLY A 46 -30.15 21.30 -56.49
N VAL A 47 -30.04 22.62 -56.41
CA VAL A 47 -29.40 23.46 -57.41
C VAL A 47 -28.37 24.33 -56.71
N SER A 48 -27.13 24.33 -57.19
CA SER A 48 -26.05 25.20 -56.71
C SER A 48 -25.49 26.06 -57.86
N THR A 49 -25.49 27.37 -57.66
CA THR A 49 -24.87 28.35 -58.56
C THR A 49 -23.49 28.85 -58.09
N GLY A 50 -22.92 28.20 -57.08
CA GLY A 50 -21.67 28.58 -56.42
C GLY A 50 -21.80 28.73 -54.90
N GLU A 51 -23.02 28.74 -54.37
CA GLU A 51 -23.30 28.68 -52.94
C GLU A 51 -23.25 27.24 -52.42
N PRO A 52 -22.77 27.00 -51.19
CA PRO A 52 -22.84 25.69 -50.56
C PRO A 52 -24.29 25.30 -50.31
N ASN A 53 -24.67 24.11 -50.72
CA ASN A 53 -25.93 23.48 -50.34
C ASN A 53 -25.66 22.54 -49.18
N GLN A 54 -26.49 22.61 -48.14
CA GLN A 54 -26.42 21.74 -46.97
C GLN A 54 -27.46 20.64 -47.10
N VAL A 55 -26.99 19.41 -46.93
CA VAL A 55 -27.81 18.19 -46.93
C VAL A 55 -27.68 17.56 -45.55
N VAL A 56 -28.82 17.37 -44.91
CA VAL A 56 -28.91 16.72 -43.60
C VAL A 56 -28.91 15.22 -43.81
N LEU A 57 -28.01 14.54 -43.09
CA LEU A 57 -27.93 13.10 -42.96
C LEU A 57 -28.45 12.72 -41.58
N SER A 58 -29.58 12.02 -41.53
CA SER A 58 -30.23 11.57 -40.30
C SER A 58 -30.28 10.05 -40.25
N VAL A 59 -29.95 9.46 -39.11
CA VAL A 59 -29.97 8.01 -38.92
C VAL A 59 -31.22 7.58 -38.15
N ASP A 60 -31.83 6.47 -38.54
CA ASP A 60 -32.85 5.75 -37.77
C ASP A 60 -32.30 4.38 -37.35
N ILE A 61 -32.08 4.20 -36.05
CA ILE A 61 -31.59 2.94 -35.49
C ILE A 61 -32.71 1.97 -35.12
N SER A 62 -33.98 2.34 -35.33
CA SER A 62 -35.14 1.54 -34.90
C SER A 62 -35.12 0.13 -35.51
N GLY A 63 -34.99 -0.89 -34.66
CA GLY A 63 -34.99 -2.30 -35.07
C GLY A 63 -33.67 -2.76 -35.71
N LEU A 64 -32.61 -1.97 -35.65
CA LEU A 64 -31.26 -2.41 -35.98
C LEU A 64 -30.65 -3.14 -34.79
N ASN A 65 -30.08 -4.32 -35.04
CA ASN A 65 -29.25 -4.98 -34.05
C ASN A 65 -27.89 -4.27 -33.94
N TRP A 66 -27.15 -4.48 -32.86
CA TRP A 66 -25.77 -4.03 -32.77
C TRP A 66 -24.90 -4.56 -33.93
N GLY A 67 -23.92 -3.76 -34.34
CA GLY A 67 -23.07 -4.04 -35.49
C GLY A 67 -22.69 -2.80 -36.28
N THR A 68 -21.95 -3.03 -37.37
CA THR A 68 -21.53 -1.97 -38.29
C THR A 68 -22.38 -2.01 -39.56
N TYR A 69 -22.94 -0.86 -39.92
CA TYR A 69 -23.75 -0.66 -41.11
C TYR A 69 -23.06 0.35 -42.01
N ASN A 70 -22.80 -0.03 -43.26
CA ASN A 70 -22.16 0.84 -44.24
C ASN A 70 -23.17 1.24 -45.31
N CYS A 71 -23.09 2.49 -45.74
CA CYS A 71 -23.89 3.06 -46.81
C CYS A 71 -23.03 3.91 -47.73
N GLU A 72 -23.28 3.83 -49.04
CA GLU A 72 -22.64 4.70 -50.03
C GLU A 72 -23.67 5.67 -50.60
N LEU A 73 -23.41 6.97 -50.45
CA LEU A 73 -24.17 8.02 -51.11
C LEU A 73 -23.56 8.28 -52.48
N THR A 74 -24.36 8.23 -53.54
CA THR A 74 -23.95 8.62 -54.89
C THR A 74 -24.54 9.99 -55.23
N ILE A 75 -23.67 10.99 -55.46
CA ILE A 75 -24.05 12.35 -55.85
C ILE A 75 -23.74 12.55 -57.32
N ALA A 76 -24.78 12.82 -58.11
CA ALA A 76 -24.66 12.92 -59.57
C ALA A 76 -25.33 14.19 -60.13
N ASP A 77 -24.69 14.77 -61.13
CA ASP A 77 -25.28 15.66 -62.13
C ASP A 77 -24.79 15.16 -63.51
N PRO A 78 -25.65 14.98 -64.54
CA PRO A 78 -25.25 14.48 -65.86
C PRO A 78 -24.19 15.32 -66.60
N TYR A 79 -24.00 16.58 -66.21
CA TYR A 79 -23.12 17.55 -66.85
C TYR A 79 -21.90 17.94 -65.99
N ALA A 80 -21.85 17.51 -64.73
CA ALA A 80 -20.67 17.69 -63.90
C ALA A 80 -19.51 16.79 -64.39
N MET A 81 -18.31 17.35 -64.53
CA MET A 81 -17.16 16.61 -65.08
C MET A 81 -16.65 15.49 -64.16
N ASN A 82 -16.92 15.59 -62.86
CA ASN A 82 -16.53 14.66 -61.80
C ASN A 82 -17.70 13.80 -61.31
N THR A 83 -18.73 13.61 -62.14
CA THR A 83 -19.93 12.84 -61.80
C THR A 83 -19.74 11.34 -62.09
N PRO A 84 -20.28 10.43 -61.23
CA PRO A 84 -20.75 10.70 -59.88
C PRO A 84 -19.60 10.84 -58.88
N GLN A 85 -19.84 11.53 -57.76
CA GLN A 85 -19.01 11.42 -56.56
C GLN A 85 -19.67 10.51 -55.55
N THR A 86 -18.88 9.73 -54.82
CA THR A 86 -19.37 8.88 -53.73
C THR A 86 -18.89 9.37 -52.38
N VAL A 87 -19.71 9.14 -51.36
CA VAL A 87 -19.42 9.43 -49.95
C VAL A 87 -19.82 8.22 -49.14
N GLU A 88 -18.91 7.69 -48.33
CA GLU A 88 -19.19 6.60 -47.40
C GLU A 88 -19.82 7.13 -46.12
N VAL A 89 -20.84 6.44 -45.62
CA VAL A 89 -21.50 6.69 -44.34
C VAL A 89 -21.50 5.40 -43.54
N THR A 90 -20.88 5.43 -42.38
CA THR A 90 -20.81 4.30 -41.44
C THR A 90 -21.70 4.59 -40.24
N LEU A 91 -22.45 3.59 -39.79
CA LEU A 91 -23.15 3.59 -38.52
C LEU A 91 -22.66 2.41 -37.68
N GLN A 92 -22.18 2.71 -36.47
CA GLN A 92 -21.88 1.72 -35.46
C GLN A 92 -22.98 1.71 -34.40
N VAL A 93 -23.74 0.62 -34.33
CA VAL A 93 -24.70 0.35 -33.26
C VAL A 93 -24.00 -0.50 -32.20
N ILE A 94 -23.89 0.02 -30.98
CA ILE A 94 -23.16 -0.57 -29.86
C ILE A 94 -24.13 -1.41 -29.02
N GLY A 95 -23.83 -2.70 -28.88
CA GLY A 95 -24.54 -3.62 -27.98
C GLY A 95 -24.08 -3.47 -26.53
N PRO A 96 -24.42 -4.42 -25.64
CA PRO A 96 -24.00 -4.35 -24.24
C PRO A 96 -22.49 -4.47 -24.08
N ILE A 97 -21.94 -3.80 -23.08
CA ILE A 97 -20.51 -3.81 -22.74
C ILE A 97 -20.38 -4.00 -21.23
N ILE A 98 -19.66 -5.03 -20.82
CA ILE A 98 -19.43 -5.39 -19.42
C ILE A 98 -18.37 -4.45 -18.82
N GLU A 99 -18.72 -3.73 -17.77
CA GLU A 99 -17.79 -3.02 -16.88
C GLU A 99 -17.76 -3.71 -15.51
N LEU A 100 -16.55 -3.98 -15.01
CA LEU A 100 -16.32 -4.66 -13.73
C LEU A 100 -15.49 -3.77 -12.80
N SER A 101 -15.79 -3.81 -11.51
CA SER A 101 -14.95 -3.15 -10.50
C SER A 101 -15.11 -3.82 -9.12
N PRO A 102 -14.00 -4.19 -8.44
CA PRO A 102 -12.60 -4.16 -8.90
C PRO A 102 -12.25 -5.31 -9.88
N LEU A 103 -11.08 -5.26 -10.52
CA LEU A 103 -10.56 -6.34 -11.40
C LEU A 103 -9.64 -7.33 -10.66
N GLU A 104 -9.22 -6.98 -9.45
CA GLU A 104 -8.42 -7.81 -8.56
C GLU A 104 -9.06 -7.80 -7.17
N LEU A 105 -9.18 -8.97 -6.56
CA LEU A 105 -9.68 -9.17 -5.21
C LEU A 105 -8.68 -10.03 -4.45
N SER A 106 -8.31 -9.62 -3.24
CA SER A 106 -7.38 -10.36 -2.40
C SER A 106 -8.01 -10.64 -1.04
N PHE A 107 -7.91 -11.89 -0.61
CA PHE A 107 -8.39 -12.39 0.67
C PHE A 107 -7.22 -12.96 1.47
N THR A 108 -7.31 -12.89 2.79
CA THR A 108 -6.32 -13.50 3.68
C THR A 108 -7.05 -14.25 4.78
N ALA A 109 -6.63 -15.47 5.03
CA ALA A 109 -7.17 -16.31 6.09
C ALA A 109 -6.07 -17.17 6.70
N PHE A 110 -6.35 -17.76 7.87
CA PHE A 110 -5.43 -18.67 8.55
C PHE A 110 -5.93 -20.11 8.42
N GLU A 111 -5.00 -21.05 8.24
CA GLU A 111 -5.34 -22.46 8.24
C GLU A 111 -6.10 -22.84 9.52
N GLY A 112 -7.29 -23.44 9.35
CA GLY A 112 -8.18 -23.80 10.47
C GLY A 112 -8.89 -22.63 11.16
N GLY A 113 -8.75 -21.41 10.65
CA GLY A 113 -9.40 -20.19 11.16
C GLY A 113 -10.84 -20.00 10.68
N GLU A 114 -11.31 -18.75 10.73
CA GLU A 114 -12.59 -18.35 10.15
C GLU A 114 -12.43 -17.92 8.68
N ASN A 115 -13.50 -18.08 7.89
CA ASN A 115 -13.55 -17.56 6.53
C ASN A 115 -13.34 -16.03 6.52
N PRO A 116 -12.61 -15.49 5.53
CA PRO A 116 -12.40 -14.06 5.44
C PRO A 116 -13.72 -13.32 5.11
N ASP A 117 -13.74 -12.02 5.42
CA ASP A 117 -14.89 -11.17 5.09
C ASP A 117 -15.18 -11.16 3.59
N ASN A 118 -16.46 -11.19 3.26
CA ASN A 118 -16.92 -11.17 1.87
C ASN A 118 -16.53 -9.86 1.18
N GLN A 119 -16.21 -9.95 -0.11
CA GLN A 119 -16.00 -8.77 -0.97
C GLN A 119 -17.08 -8.69 -2.04
N ILE A 120 -17.24 -7.51 -2.63
CA ILE A 120 -18.29 -7.23 -3.61
C ILE A 120 -17.64 -6.92 -4.95
N LEU A 121 -18.07 -7.63 -5.99
CA LEU A 121 -17.81 -7.27 -7.38
C LEU A 121 -19.01 -6.50 -7.93
N SER A 122 -18.75 -5.28 -8.39
CA SER A 122 -19.74 -4.47 -9.11
C SER A 122 -19.70 -4.80 -10.60
N ILE A 123 -20.87 -4.97 -11.19
CA ILE A 123 -21.09 -5.33 -12.59
C ILE A 123 -22.02 -4.29 -13.20
N ARG A 124 -21.66 -3.72 -14.35
CA ARG A 124 -22.46 -2.69 -14.99
C ARG A 124 -22.44 -2.80 -16.50
N ASN A 125 -23.58 -2.55 -17.15
CA ASN A 125 -23.62 -2.31 -18.58
C ASN A 125 -23.26 -0.85 -18.90
N ILE A 126 -22.22 -0.63 -19.70
CA ILE A 126 -21.86 0.70 -20.23
C ILE A 126 -22.15 0.84 -21.73
N GLY A 127 -22.71 -0.21 -22.34
CA GLY A 127 -23.11 -0.25 -23.75
C GLY A 127 -24.60 0.01 -23.97
N GLY A 128 -25.10 -0.42 -25.12
CA GLY A 128 -26.54 -0.44 -25.43
C GLY A 128 -27.24 -1.69 -24.90
N SER A 129 -28.55 -1.80 -25.17
CA SER A 129 -29.38 -2.94 -24.76
C SER A 129 -29.26 -3.30 -23.27
N VAL A 130 -29.80 -4.47 -22.89
CA VAL A 130 -29.67 -5.01 -21.54
C VAL A 130 -28.55 -6.06 -21.51
N LEU A 131 -27.66 -5.96 -20.52
CA LEU A 131 -26.65 -6.97 -20.22
C LEU A 131 -27.24 -8.03 -19.29
N ASN A 132 -27.38 -9.27 -19.75
CA ASN A 132 -27.82 -10.43 -18.98
C ASN A 132 -26.60 -11.28 -18.59
N TRP A 133 -25.92 -10.84 -17.53
CA TRP A 133 -24.64 -11.41 -17.13
C TRP A 133 -24.81 -12.72 -16.36
N GLN A 134 -23.84 -13.63 -16.58
CA GLN A 134 -23.61 -14.87 -15.86
C GLN A 134 -22.20 -14.81 -15.27
N ALA A 135 -22.06 -15.20 -14.01
CA ALA A 135 -20.80 -15.30 -13.30
C ALA A 135 -20.46 -16.77 -13.04
N ASP A 136 -19.27 -17.17 -13.46
CA ASP A 136 -18.75 -18.52 -13.33
C ASP A 136 -17.34 -18.49 -12.72
N GLU A 137 -17.06 -19.43 -11.82
CA GLU A 137 -15.80 -19.54 -11.12
C GLU A 137 -15.19 -20.93 -11.32
N THR A 138 -13.88 -21.06 -11.15
CA THR A 138 -13.14 -22.30 -11.48
C THR A 138 -12.64 -23.07 -10.26
N CYS A 139 -13.00 -22.65 -9.05
CA CYS A 139 -12.32 -23.00 -7.81
C CYS A 139 -13.28 -23.36 -6.67
N ASP A 140 -13.22 -24.59 -6.19
CA ASP A 140 -14.17 -25.10 -5.18
C ASP A 140 -14.22 -24.31 -3.85
N TRP A 141 -13.23 -23.45 -3.57
CA TRP A 141 -13.15 -22.60 -2.37
C TRP A 141 -13.81 -21.22 -2.51
N LEU A 142 -14.29 -20.85 -3.70
CA LEU A 142 -14.90 -19.55 -3.98
C LEU A 142 -16.40 -19.72 -4.24
N GLN A 143 -17.22 -18.87 -3.64
CA GLN A 143 -18.67 -18.86 -3.83
C GLN A 143 -19.17 -17.48 -4.25
N LEU A 144 -20.18 -17.47 -5.12
CA LEU A 144 -20.79 -16.27 -5.68
C LEU A 144 -22.28 -16.20 -5.35
N ASN A 145 -22.78 -15.02 -4.99
CA ASN A 145 -24.21 -14.80 -4.80
C ASN A 145 -24.63 -13.35 -5.10
N PRO A 146 -25.48 -13.10 -6.11
CA PRO A 146 -26.03 -14.06 -7.09
C PRO A 146 -25.00 -14.45 -8.17
N THR A 147 -25.23 -15.59 -8.85
CA THR A 147 -24.40 -16.06 -10.00
C THR A 147 -24.86 -15.51 -11.35
N SER A 148 -25.96 -14.76 -11.40
CA SER A 148 -26.45 -14.11 -12.60
C SER A 148 -27.33 -12.92 -12.27
N GLY A 149 -27.50 -12.03 -13.25
CA GLY A 149 -28.31 -10.82 -13.12
C GLY A 149 -28.54 -10.13 -14.46
N SER A 150 -29.04 -8.90 -14.40
CA SER A 150 -29.44 -8.14 -15.58
C SER A 150 -29.25 -6.65 -15.32
N SER A 151 -28.42 -5.98 -16.12
CA SER A 151 -28.11 -4.56 -16.00
C SER A 151 -28.54 -3.78 -17.24
N ALA A 152 -29.40 -2.78 -17.07
CA ALA A 152 -29.79 -1.81 -18.09
C ALA A 152 -29.03 -0.47 -17.99
N GLY A 153 -27.91 -0.46 -17.25
CA GLY A 153 -27.06 0.72 -17.01
C GLY A 153 -26.89 1.06 -15.53
N GLU A 154 -27.71 0.47 -14.66
CA GLU A 154 -27.52 0.41 -13.21
C GLU A 154 -26.36 -0.52 -12.83
N THR A 155 -25.83 -0.32 -11.62
CA THR A 155 -24.80 -1.19 -11.05
C THR A 155 -25.46 -2.37 -10.34
N ASP A 156 -25.20 -3.56 -10.86
CA ASP A 156 -25.46 -4.83 -10.20
C ASP A 156 -24.26 -5.24 -9.35
N GLN A 157 -24.49 -6.15 -8.42
CA GLN A 157 -23.45 -6.64 -7.52
C GLN A 157 -23.56 -8.15 -7.35
N THR A 158 -22.41 -8.82 -7.28
CA THR A 158 -22.30 -10.17 -6.75
C THR A 158 -21.38 -10.18 -5.55
N THR A 159 -21.79 -10.87 -4.49
CA THR A 159 -20.97 -11.08 -3.29
C THR A 159 -20.07 -12.27 -3.54
N ILE A 160 -18.78 -12.11 -3.29
CA ILE A 160 -17.77 -13.16 -3.32
C ILE A 160 -17.45 -13.53 -1.87
N SER A 161 -17.64 -14.80 -1.55
CA SER A 161 -17.33 -15.38 -0.26
C SER A 161 -16.37 -16.55 -0.42
N ILE A 162 -15.46 -16.71 0.53
CA ILE A 162 -14.44 -17.76 0.51
C ILE A 162 -14.79 -18.83 1.54
N ASP A 163 -14.62 -20.10 1.17
CA ASP A 163 -14.66 -21.25 2.09
C ASP A 163 -13.27 -21.87 2.21
N ILE A 164 -12.65 -21.69 3.38
CA ILE A 164 -11.28 -22.18 3.63
C ILE A 164 -11.25 -23.62 4.14
N THR A 165 -12.40 -24.28 4.26
CA THR A 165 -12.50 -25.62 4.87
C THR A 165 -11.62 -26.63 4.14
N GLY A 166 -10.58 -27.10 4.85
CA GLY A 166 -9.65 -28.11 4.32
C GLY A 166 -8.58 -27.57 3.36
N LEU A 167 -8.46 -26.24 3.23
CA LEU A 167 -7.30 -25.63 2.59
C LEU A 167 -6.12 -25.61 3.56
N GLU A 168 -4.95 -26.01 3.06
CA GLU A 168 -3.69 -25.85 3.75
C GLU A 168 -3.15 -24.43 3.51
N TRP A 169 -2.16 -24.00 4.28
CA TRP A 169 -1.44 -22.75 4.02
C TRP A 169 -0.83 -22.72 2.60
N GLY A 170 -0.89 -21.58 1.92
CA GLY A 170 -0.53 -21.44 0.51
C GLY A 170 -1.18 -20.24 -0.18
N ILE A 171 -0.85 -20.05 -1.46
CA ILE A 171 -1.48 -19.05 -2.31
C ILE A 171 -2.42 -19.78 -3.26
N TYR A 172 -3.68 -19.35 -3.29
CA TYR A 172 -4.74 -19.88 -4.12
C TYR A 172 -5.22 -18.80 -5.09
N ASP A 173 -4.93 -18.97 -6.36
CA ASP A 173 -5.40 -18.07 -7.41
C ASP A 173 -6.65 -18.64 -8.07
N CYS A 174 -7.63 -17.78 -8.36
CA CYS A 174 -8.84 -18.11 -9.09
C CYS A 174 -9.16 -17.07 -10.16
N THR A 175 -9.65 -17.54 -11.30
CA THR A 175 -10.20 -16.66 -12.33
C THR A 175 -11.72 -16.70 -12.26
N LEU A 176 -12.32 -15.57 -11.88
CA LEU A 176 -13.77 -15.36 -11.99
C LEU A 176 -14.09 -14.83 -13.40
N THR A 177 -15.05 -15.44 -14.08
CA THR A 177 -15.47 -15.06 -15.44
C THR A 177 -16.89 -14.48 -15.42
N ILE A 178 -17.06 -13.29 -15.98
CA ILE A 178 -18.37 -12.67 -16.21
C ILE A 178 -18.64 -12.66 -17.71
N SER A 179 -19.79 -13.21 -18.11
CA SER A 179 -20.14 -13.37 -19.53
C SER A 179 -21.59 -13.01 -19.83
N ASP A 180 -21.83 -12.52 -21.04
CA ASP A 180 -23.13 -12.45 -21.72
C ASP A 180 -22.87 -12.76 -23.21
N PRO A 181 -23.58 -13.70 -23.86
CA PRO A 181 -23.39 -14.02 -25.28
C PRO A 181 -23.54 -12.84 -26.25
N TYR A 182 -24.22 -11.77 -25.85
CA TYR A 182 -24.48 -10.58 -26.66
C TYR A 182 -23.61 -9.38 -26.29
N ALA A 183 -22.83 -9.47 -25.21
CA ALA A 183 -21.91 -8.38 -24.85
C ALA A 183 -20.70 -8.34 -25.78
N MET A 184 -20.33 -7.15 -26.23
CA MET A 184 -19.27 -6.95 -27.21
C MET A 184 -17.87 -7.29 -26.71
N ASN A 185 -17.67 -7.26 -25.39
CA ASN A 185 -16.41 -7.60 -24.72
C ASN A 185 -16.51 -8.90 -23.90
N THR A 186 -17.47 -9.76 -24.21
CA THR A 186 -17.63 -11.05 -23.51
C THR A 186 -16.53 -12.06 -23.88
N PRO A 187 -16.06 -12.90 -22.94
CA PRO A 187 -16.19 -12.73 -21.49
C PRO A 187 -15.17 -11.72 -20.93
N GLN A 188 -15.43 -11.21 -19.73
CA GLN A 188 -14.47 -10.45 -18.92
C GLN A 188 -14.06 -11.27 -17.70
N THR A 189 -12.85 -11.03 -17.18
CA THR A 189 -12.29 -11.81 -16.06
C THR A 189 -11.83 -10.93 -14.91
N VAL A 190 -11.94 -11.45 -13.69
CA VAL A 190 -11.46 -10.86 -12.44
C VAL A 190 -10.52 -11.84 -11.78
N ASN A 191 -9.35 -11.38 -11.34
CA ASN A 191 -8.41 -12.20 -10.59
C ASN A 191 -8.79 -12.20 -9.10
N VAL A 192 -8.91 -13.38 -8.51
CA VAL A 192 -9.16 -13.53 -7.08
C VAL A 192 -8.03 -14.32 -6.46
N GLN A 193 -7.36 -13.75 -5.49
CA GLN A 193 -6.29 -14.41 -4.75
C GLN A 193 -6.72 -14.62 -3.29
N LEU A 194 -6.51 -15.82 -2.78
CA LEU A 194 -6.59 -16.15 -1.37
C LEU A 194 -5.19 -16.51 -0.87
N LEU A 195 -4.70 -15.73 0.10
CA LEU A 195 -3.51 -16.04 0.87
C LEU A 195 -3.92 -16.80 2.14
N MET A 196 -3.60 -18.10 2.20
CA MET A 196 -3.76 -18.94 3.39
C MET A 196 -2.45 -18.92 4.20
N ASN A 197 -2.46 -18.26 5.35
CA ASN A 197 -1.32 -18.15 6.24
C ASN A 197 -1.24 -19.36 7.20
N GLY A 198 -0.01 -19.79 7.48
CA GLY A 198 0.30 -20.82 8.47
C GLY A 198 0.59 -20.24 9.86
N THR A 199 0.49 -21.09 10.88
CA THR A 199 1.02 -20.82 12.22
C THR A 199 2.10 -21.85 12.55
N LEU A 200 3.31 -21.38 12.83
CA LEU A 200 4.47 -22.21 13.16
C LEU A 200 4.79 -22.09 14.65
N TYR A 201 5.05 -23.22 15.32
CA TYR A 201 5.37 -23.22 16.75
C TYR A 201 6.85 -23.54 17.00
N VAL A 202 7.59 -22.56 17.54
CA VAL A 202 8.96 -22.77 18.02
C VAL A 202 8.88 -23.51 19.35
N THR A 203 9.10 -24.82 19.28
CA THR A 203 9.28 -25.86 20.31
C THR A 203 8.70 -27.18 19.80
N ALA A 204 7.47 -27.16 19.28
CA ALA A 204 6.76 -28.34 18.77
C ALA A 204 7.18 -28.73 17.34
N ASP A 205 7.39 -27.73 16.48
CA ASP A 205 7.65 -27.94 15.04
C ASP A 205 9.09 -27.58 14.67
N PHE A 206 9.66 -26.56 15.31
CA PHE A 206 10.99 -26.04 15.01
C PHE A 206 11.90 -25.97 16.24
N PRO A 207 13.19 -26.35 16.12
CA PRO A 207 14.14 -26.34 17.23
C PRO A 207 14.68 -24.95 17.58
N THR A 208 14.56 -23.97 16.68
CA THR A 208 15.04 -22.60 16.86
C THR A 208 14.08 -21.60 16.20
N ILE A 209 14.15 -20.33 16.62
CA ILE A 209 13.34 -19.26 16.05
C ILE A 209 13.70 -19.03 14.59
N GLN A 210 15.01 -18.99 14.28
CA GLN A 210 15.47 -18.83 12.89
C GLN A 210 14.99 -19.97 12.00
N ALA A 211 14.95 -21.22 12.48
CA ALA A 211 14.47 -22.35 11.67
C ALA A 211 12.97 -22.23 11.31
N ALA A 212 12.16 -21.67 12.22
CA ALA A 212 10.76 -21.37 11.92
C ALA A 212 10.65 -20.23 10.91
N ILE A 213 11.45 -19.16 11.06
CA ILE A 213 11.48 -18.04 10.10
C ILE A 213 11.94 -18.52 8.73
N ASP A 214 12.96 -19.37 8.64
CA ASP A 214 13.47 -19.88 7.37
C ASP A 214 12.39 -20.69 6.63
N ALA A 215 11.55 -21.42 7.37
CA ALA A 215 10.45 -22.23 6.83
C ALA A 215 9.17 -21.45 6.51
N SER A 216 8.97 -20.27 7.10
CA SER A 216 7.77 -19.46 6.89
C SER A 216 7.74 -18.75 5.53
N LYS A 217 6.58 -18.21 5.19
CA LYS A 217 6.35 -17.28 4.07
C LYS A 217 5.72 -15.99 4.60
N ASP A 218 5.67 -14.96 3.76
CA ASP A 218 4.96 -13.72 4.09
C ASP A 218 3.52 -14.01 4.53
N GLY A 219 3.10 -13.34 5.61
CA GLY A 219 1.80 -13.50 6.25
C GLY A 219 1.76 -14.53 7.39
N ASP A 220 2.74 -15.43 7.50
CA ASP A 220 2.74 -16.45 8.55
C ASP A 220 2.93 -15.87 9.96
N ILE A 221 2.40 -16.60 10.94
CA ILE A 221 2.60 -16.33 12.37
C ILE A 221 3.55 -17.36 12.96
N ILE A 222 4.56 -16.90 13.68
CA ILE A 222 5.51 -17.72 14.43
C ILE A 222 5.26 -17.48 15.92
N VAL A 223 4.79 -18.53 16.60
CA VAL A 223 4.53 -18.54 18.04
C VAL A 223 5.73 -19.16 18.76
N VAL A 224 6.36 -18.38 19.64
CA VAL A 224 7.52 -18.82 20.42
C VAL A 224 7.10 -19.18 21.84
N ALA A 225 7.22 -20.45 22.19
CA ALA A 225 6.84 -20.93 23.52
C ALA A 225 7.73 -20.36 24.62
N ASN A 226 7.25 -20.44 25.86
CA ASN A 226 7.99 -19.92 27.03
C ASN A 226 9.38 -20.55 27.16
N GLY A 227 10.38 -19.73 27.45
CA GLY A 227 11.74 -20.21 27.61
C GLY A 227 12.80 -19.12 27.53
N THR A 228 14.05 -19.55 27.71
CA THR A 228 15.23 -18.74 27.43
C THR A 228 15.93 -19.32 26.22
N TYR A 229 15.98 -18.54 25.15
CA TYR A 229 16.54 -18.89 23.86
C TYR A 229 17.95 -18.33 23.77
N THR A 230 18.91 -19.22 23.51
CA THR A 230 20.35 -18.91 23.45
C THR A 230 21.01 -19.68 22.32
N GLY A 231 22.16 -19.21 21.85
CA GLY A 231 22.98 -19.88 20.86
C GLY A 231 22.45 -19.72 19.43
N ASN A 232 23.11 -20.37 18.48
CA ASN A 232 22.85 -20.18 17.05
C ASN A 232 21.40 -20.51 16.68
N GLY A 233 20.79 -19.64 15.87
CA GLY A 233 19.38 -19.72 15.46
C GLY A 233 18.39 -19.10 16.47
N ASN A 234 18.88 -18.63 17.61
CA ASN A 234 18.11 -18.00 18.70
C ASN A 234 18.72 -16.67 19.14
N ARG A 235 19.62 -16.13 18.33
CA ARG A 235 20.30 -14.83 18.43
C ARG A 235 20.70 -14.44 17.02
N ASP A 236 20.95 -13.16 16.79
CA ASP A 236 21.12 -12.61 15.44
C ASP A 236 19.97 -13.08 14.54
N ILE A 237 18.74 -12.98 15.05
CA ILE A 237 17.57 -13.52 14.39
C ILE A 237 17.18 -12.57 13.27
N ASP A 238 17.16 -13.10 12.05
CA ASP A 238 16.88 -12.40 10.80
C ASP A 238 15.50 -12.77 10.28
N PHE A 239 14.68 -11.77 9.99
CA PHE A 239 13.38 -11.99 9.37
C PHE A 239 13.50 -12.34 7.87
N ASN A 240 14.70 -12.24 7.27
CA ASN A 240 15.00 -12.53 5.87
C ASN A 240 14.13 -11.73 4.89
N GLY A 241 13.80 -10.48 5.23
CA GLY A 241 12.89 -9.65 4.43
C GLY A 241 11.45 -10.16 4.35
N LYS A 242 11.03 -11.05 5.27
CA LYS A 242 9.67 -11.60 5.27
C LYS A 242 8.72 -10.73 6.09
N SER A 243 7.51 -10.56 5.54
CA SER A 243 6.40 -9.85 6.16
C SER A 243 5.63 -10.78 7.10
N ILE A 244 6.24 -11.16 8.22
CA ILE A 244 5.73 -12.18 9.16
C ILE A 244 5.54 -11.64 10.59
N ILE A 245 4.70 -12.31 11.36
CA ILE A 245 4.53 -12.03 12.79
C ILE A 245 5.36 -13.03 13.58
N VAL A 246 6.28 -12.56 14.41
CA VAL A 246 7.01 -13.38 15.38
C VAL A 246 6.64 -12.88 16.77
N HIS A 247 5.98 -13.71 17.56
CA HIS A 247 5.56 -13.32 18.90
C HIS A 247 5.78 -14.42 19.95
N SER A 248 5.97 -14.02 21.19
CA SER A 248 5.95 -14.98 22.30
C SER A 248 4.52 -15.41 22.63
N GLU A 249 4.39 -16.65 23.12
CA GLU A 249 3.09 -17.23 23.48
C GLU A 249 2.43 -16.51 24.66
N ASN A 250 3.21 -16.13 25.69
CA ASN A 250 2.67 -15.58 26.94
C ASN A 250 3.26 -14.21 27.33
N GLY A 251 3.89 -13.50 26.40
CA GLY A 251 4.46 -12.18 26.63
C GLY A 251 5.92 -12.18 27.12
N PRO A 252 6.50 -10.98 27.30
CA PRO A 252 7.95 -10.79 27.43
C PRO A 252 8.53 -11.35 28.73
N GLU A 253 7.72 -11.50 29.77
CA GLU A 253 8.15 -12.04 31.07
C GLU A 253 8.44 -13.56 31.01
N PHE A 254 7.95 -14.25 29.99
CA PHE A 254 8.05 -15.71 29.87
C PHE A 254 8.95 -16.17 28.71
N CYS A 255 9.30 -15.26 27.80
CA CYS A 255 10.14 -15.58 26.64
C CYS A 255 11.32 -14.61 26.53
N THR A 256 12.52 -15.12 26.80
CA THR A 256 13.76 -14.35 26.77
C THR A 256 14.66 -14.78 25.63
N ILE A 257 15.04 -13.82 24.78
CA ILE A 257 16.12 -13.93 23.81
C ILE A 257 17.39 -13.42 24.48
N ASN A 258 18.30 -14.33 24.80
CA ASN A 258 19.57 -14.02 25.43
C ASN A 258 20.71 -14.20 24.42
N SER A 259 21.14 -13.09 23.85
CA SER A 259 22.10 -13.05 22.74
C SER A 259 23.49 -13.53 23.13
N GLY A 260 23.89 -13.29 24.38
CA GLY A 260 25.20 -13.66 24.90
C GLY A 260 26.37 -13.01 24.15
N GLY A 261 26.16 -11.79 23.67
CA GLY A 261 27.18 -10.97 23.04
C GLY A 261 28.31 -10.62 24.01
N THR A 262 29.51 -10.53 23.46
CA THR A 262 30.71 -10.00 24.15
C THR A 262 31.59 -9.28 23.14
N PRO A 263 32.59 -8.49 23.56
CA PRO A 263 33.47 -7.81 22.61
C PRO A 263 34.31 -8.76 21.75
N LEU A 264 34.45 -10.03 22.15
CA LEU A 264 35.16 -11.07 21.39
C LEU A 264 34.22 -11.94 20.53
N GLN A 265 32.92 -11.90 20.80
CA GLN A 265 31.88 -12.65 20.11
C GLN A 265 30.63 -11.76 20.03
N PRO A 266 30.63 -10.77 19.11
CA PRO A 266 29.55 -9.81 19.07
C PRO A 266 28.28 -10.47 18.55
N HIS A 267 27.18 -10.24 19.27
CA HIS A 267 25.87 -10.80 18.96
C HIS A 267 24.77 -9.86 19.44
N ARG A 268 23.62 -9.91 18.77
CA ARG A 268 22.40 -9.16 19.08
C ARG A 268 21.18 -10.07 19.19
N GLY A 269 20.02 -9.53 19.50
CA GLY A 269 18.76 -10.29 19.57
C GLY A 269 18.20 -10.53 18.18
N PHE A 270 17.75 -9.44 17.56
CA PHE A 270 17.10 -9.43 16.25
C PHE A 270 17.78 -8.42 15.35
N TYR A 271 17.73 -8.65 14.04
CA TYR A 271 18.03 -7.62 13.08
C TYR A 271 17.14 -7.68 11.84
N PHE A 272 16.89 -6.50 11.28
CA PHE A 272 16.08 -6.24 10.10
C PHE A 272 16.96 -5.43 9.14
N ASN A 273 17.40 -6.03 8.04
CA ASN A 273 18.38 -5.42 7.12
C ASN A 273 18.02 -5.62 5.62
N ASP A 274 16.75 -5.84 5.32
CA ASP A 274 16.24 -6.18 3.98
C ASP A 274 15.07 -5.29 3.57
N LYS A 275 14.66 -5.39 2.31
CA LYS A 275 13.59 -4.60 1.71
C LYS A 275 12.25 -5.32 1.85
N ASP A 276 11.23 -4.58 2.27
CA ASP A 276 9.83 -4.97 2.50
C ASP A 276 9.51 -5.69 3.82
N TYR A 277 9.36 -4.91 4.90
CA TYR A 277 8.79 -5.37 6.18
C TYR A 277 7.36 -4.84 6.40
N SER A 278 6.57 -4.71 5.34
CA SER A 278 5.24 -4.04 5.36
C SER A 278 4.29 -4.47 6.46
N ASN A 279 4.35 -5.72 6.90
CA ASN A 279 3.56 -6.24 8.02
C ASN A 279 4.41 -7.05 9.01
N ALA A 280 5.73 -6.85 9.02
CA ALA A 280 6.58 -7.57 9.96
C ALA A 280 6.37 -7.07 11.39
N LEU A 281 6.11 -8.00 12.30
CA LEU A 281 5.81 -7.71 13.69
C LEU A 281 6.70 -8.55 14.61
N LEU A 282 7.43 -7.87 15.49
CA LEU A 282 8.13 -8.49 16.62
C LEU A 282 7.40 -8.16 17.92
N GLU A 283 6.86 -9.17 18.59
CA GLU A 283 6.00 -8.96 19.77
C GLU A 283 6.37 -9.82 20.98
N GLY A 284 6.45 -9.19 22.16
CA GLY A 284 6.35 -9.92 23.42
C GLY A 284 7.65 -10.60 23.86
N PHE A 285 8.83 -10.11 23.52
CA PHE A 285 10.10 -10.72 23.94
C PHE A 285 10.84 -9.88 24.97
N THR A 286 11.48 -10.54 25.95
CA THR A 286 12.64 -9.94 26.63
C THR A 286 13.88 -10.14 25.76
N ILE A 287 14.59 -9.07 25.41
CA ILE A 287 15.80 -9.10 24.56
C ILE A 287 16.97 -8.55 25.37
N THR A 288 18.01 -9.37 25.57
CA THR A 288 19.07 -9.05 26.53
C THR A 288 20.44 -9.59 26.14
N SER A 289 21.46 -8.97 26.75
CA SER A 289 22.86 -9.39 26.68
C SER A 289 23.44 -9.35 25.27
N GLY A 290 22.98 -8.43 24.43
CA GLY A 290 23.66 -8.08 23.20
C GLY A 290 24.88 -7.19 23.44
N ASP A 291 25.90 -7.35 22.60
CA ASP A 291 27.14 -6.56 22.62
C ASP A 291 27.71 -6.57 21.21
N ILE A 292 27.53 -5.49 20.46
CA ILE A 292 27.91 -5.35 19.05
C ILE A 292 27.93 -3.87 18.66
N ASP A 293 28.64 -3.49 17.60
CA ASP A 293 28.80 -2.09 17.19
C ASP A 293 27.46 -1.33 17.04
N ASP A 294 26.46 -1.92 16.41
CA ASP A 294 25.15 -1.28 16.20
C ASP A 294 23.99 -2.19 16.62
N GLY A 295 23.05 -1.64 17.40
CA GLY A 295 21.80 -2.31 17.76
C GLY A 295 22.03 -3.52 18.65
N GLY A 296 22.43 -3.29 19.90
CA GLY A 296 22.77 -4.35 20.85
C GLY A 296 21.61 -5.32 21.04
N GLY A 297 20.40 -4.81 21.29
CA GLY A 297 19.20 -5.63 21.32
C GLY A 297 18.64 -5.89 19.92
N ILE A 298 18.27 -4.81 19.22
CA ILE A 298 17.61 -4.83 17.92
C ILE A 298 18.32 -3.89 16.95
N TYR A 299 18.54 -4.34 15.72
CA TYR A 299 19.10 -3.54 14.65
C TYR A 299 18.11 -3.42 13.47
N CYS A 300 17.73 -2.22 13.09
CA CYS A 300 16.92 -1.92 11.91
C CYS A 300 17.72 -1.03 10.95
N SER A 301 17.95 -1.51 9.72
CA SER A 301 18.63 -0.75 8.68
C SER A 301 18.07 -1.04 7.30
N ASP A 302 17.99 -0.04 6.44
CA ASP A 302 17.60 -0.20 5.02
C ASP A 302 16.26 -0.93 4.81
N CYS A 303 15.31 -0.67 5.72
CA CYS A 303 14.02 -1.34 5.81
C CYS A 303 12.88 -0.47 5.27
N TYR A 304 12.38 -0.83 4.08
CA TYR A 304 11.40 -0.04 3.33
C TYR A 304 10.20 -0.92 2.92
N PRO A 305 9.07 -0.88 3.65
CA PRO A 305 8.85 -0.20 4.94
C PRO A 305 9.49 -0.90 6.14
N ALA A 306 9.52 -0.22 7.28
CA ALA A 306 10.12 -0.69 8.53
C ALA A 306 9.19 -1.59 9.37
N PRO A 307 9.73 -2.46 10.25
CA PRO A 307 8.93 -3.36 11.08
C PRO A 307 8.21 -2.64 12.23
N THR A 308 7.18 -3.29 12.78
CA THR A 308 6.59 -2.93 14.09
C THR A 308 7.22 -3.77 15.20
N ILE A 309 7.63 -3.10 16.28
CA ILE A 309 8.18 -3.73 17.48
C ILE A 309 7.28 -3.36 18.66
N ARG A 310 6.70 -4.35 19.34
CA ARG A 310 5.77 -4.07 20.43
C ARG A 310 5.80 -5.02 21.62
N HIS A 311 5.33 -4.54 22.77
CA HIS A 311 5.25 -5.35 24.00
C HIS A 311 6.57 -6.04 24.37
N CYS A 312 7.71 -5.46 24.00
CA CYS A 312 9.03 -6.03 24.26
C CYS A 312 9.69 -5.39 25.48
N ILE A 313 10.55 -6.16 26.16
CA ILE A 313 11.46 -5.67 27.20
C ILE A 313 12.89 -5.74 26.64
N ILE A 314 13.43 -4.61 26.23
CA ILE A 314 14.78 -4.51 25.63
C ILE A 314 15.74 -3.99 26.69
N ARG A 315 16.60 -4.87 27.24
CA ARG A 315 17.41 -4.51 28.41
C ARG A 315 18.79 -5.13 28.47
N ASN A 316 19.72 -4.47 29.17
CA ASN A 316 21.09 -4.95 29.37
C ASN A 316 21.80 -5.30 28.06
N ASN A 317 21.65 -4.44 27.06
CA ASN A 317 22.35 -4.56 25.79
C ASN A 317 23.36 -3.41 25.66
N THR A 318 24.46 -3.71 24.98
CA THR A 318 25.59 -2.79 24.77
C THR A 318 25.82 -2.61 23.27
N ALA A 319 26.09 -1.39 22.82
CA ALA A 319 26.54 -1.11 21.46
C ALA A 319 27.43 0.13 21.36
N GLU A 320 27.99 0.45 20.20
CA GLU A 320 28.49 1.80 19.92
C GLU A 320 27.30 2.73 19.64
N ARG A 321 26.30 2.26 18.87
CA ARG A 321 25.07 3.02 18.58
C ARG A 321 23.82 2.17 18.83
N GLY A 322 22.89 2.72 19.61
CA GLY A 322 21.60 2.07 19.88
C GLY A 322 21.77 0.85 20.78
N GLY A 323 22.07 1.06 22.05
CA GLY A 323 22.35 -0.03 22.99
C GLY A 323 21.17 -1.00 23.04
N GLY A 324 19.95 -0.48 23.22
CA GLY A 324 18.73 -1.26 23.06
C GLY A 324 18.34 -1.47 21.60
N LEU A 325 18.18 -0.38 20.85
CA LEU A 325 17.70 -0.40 19.47
C LEU A 325 18.46 0.60 18.59
N TYR A 326 18.85 0.14 17.41
CA TYR A 326 19.38 0.97 16.33
C TYR A 326 18.39 1.05 15.17
N TYR A 327 18.15 2.25 14.64
CA TYR A 327 17.26 2.51 13.52
C TYR A 327 17.93 3.44 12.51
N SER A 328 18.12 2.98 11.26
CA SER A 328 18.71 3.81 10.22
C SER A 328 18.22 3.52 8.81
N GLY A 329 17.88 4.56 8.04
CA GLY A 329 17.53 4.39 6.64
C GLY A 329 16.34 3.45 6.45
N CYS A 330 15.23 3.75 7.08
CA CYS A 330 14.05 2.91 7.06
C CYS A 330 12.82 3.80 6.92
N ASP A 331 11.79 3.31 6.22
CA ASP A 331 10.54 4.06 6.02
C ASP A 331 9.55 3.75 7.16
N GLY A 332 9.44 4.68 8.10
CA GLY A 332 8.43 4.66 9.16
C GLY A 332 8.85 3.86 10.40
N GLY A 333 8.12 2.80 10.72
CA GLY A 333 8.41 1.94 11.87
C GLY A 333 7.78 2.43 13.18
N ILE A 334 7.27 1.47 13.94
CA ILE A 334 6.55 1.73 15.19
C ILE A 334 7.22 0.93 16.30
N ILE A 335 7.61 1.63 17.36
CA ILE A 335 8.00 1.04 18.63
C ILE A 335 6.90 1.38 19.64
N GLU A 336 6.07 0.40 20.00
CA GLU A 336 4.91 0.62 20.85
C GLU A 336 4.90 -0.27 22.11
N ASP A 337 4.45 0.29 23.23
CA ASP A 337 4.22 -0.47 24.47
C ASP A 337 5.45 -1.29 24.93
N CYS A 338 6.65 -0.77 24.67
CA CYS A 338 7.92 -1.41 25.01
C CYS A 338 8.54 -0.81 26.27
N THR A 339 9.34 -1.62 26.99
CA THR A 339 10.26 -1.15 28.02
C THR A 339 11.69 -1.25 27.52
N VAL A 340 12.38 -0.13 27.37
CA VAL A 340 13.79 -0.05 26.97
C VAL A 340 14.60 0.40 28.19
N SER A 341 15.37 -0.51 28.79
CA SER A 341 16.02 -0.20 30.07
C SER A 341 17.39 -0.78 30.29
N ASP A 342 18.24 -0.08 31.04
CA ASP A 342 19.56 -0.59 31.45
C ASP A 342 20.45 -0.95 30.24
N ASN A 343 20.28 -0.25 29.10
CA ASN A 343 21.13 -0.42 27.92
C ASN A 343 22.25 0.64 27.90
N THR A 344 23.37 0.31 27.26
CA THR A 344 24.56 1.17 27.20
C THR A 344 25.00 1.37 25.75
N ALA A 345 25.31 2.60 25.35
CA ALA A 345 25.96 2.87 24.07
C ALA A 345 26.91 4.08 24.10
N ASP A 346 27.58 4.37 23.00
CA ASP A 346 28.18 5.68 22.82
C ASP A 346 27.10 6.71 22.44
N ASN A 347 26.17 6.32 21.56
CA ASN A 347 25.05 7.15 21.12
C ASN A 347 23.72 6.39 21.22
N GLY A 348 22.70 7.01 21.83
CA GLY A 348 21.39 6.39 21.96
C GLY A 348 21.47 5.18 22.87
N GLY A 349 21.72 5.39 24.17
CA GLY A 349 21.86 4.30 25.14
C GLY A 349 20.68 3.34 25.07
N GLY A 350 19.46 3.88 25.04
CA GLY A 350 18.25 3.13 24.74
C GLY A 350 18.03 2.95 23.24
N ILE A 351 17.74 4.04 22.53
CA ILE A 351 17.38 4.05 21.12
C ILE A 351 18.25 5.05 20.35
N TYR A 352 18.79 4.61 19.21
CA TYR A 352 19.46 5.48 18.24
C TYR A 352 18.69 5.50 16.92
N SER A 353 18.41 6.68 16.39
CA SER A 353 17.75 6.89 15.09
C SER A 353 18.57 7.84 14.21
N ALA A 354 18.88 7.43 12.97
CA ALA A 354 19.60 8.28 12.02
C ALA A 354 19.20 8.06 10.56
N SER A 355 19.25 9.08 9.70
CA SER A 355 18.96 8.88 8.27
C SER A 355 20.09 8.09 7.58
N SER A 356 19.74 7.32 6.55
CA SER A 356 20.73 6.85 5.57
C SER A 356 20.89 7.92 4.48
N TRP A 357 22.11 8.43 4.32
CA TRP A 357 22.40 9.47 3.32
C TRP A 357 22.42 8.91 1.88
N PRO A 358 22.00 9.68 0.85
CA PRO A 358 21.18 10.89 0.87
C PRO A 358 19.71 10.61 0.52
N LEU A 359 18.78 11.23 1.25
CA LEU A 359 17.38 11.32 0.87
C LEU A 359 17.26 12.09 -0.46
N GLU A 360 16.91 11.41 -1.56
CA GLU A 360 16.44 12.09 -2.77
C GLU A 360 14.97 12.51 -2.56
N GLY A 361 14.75 13.70 -1.99
CA GLY A 361 13.43 14.32 -1.84
C GLY A 361 13.01 14.54 -0.37
N ASP A 362 12.20 15.59 -0.14
CA ASP A 362 11.69 16.08 1.17
C ASP A 362 10.75 15.11 1.91
N ILE A 363 10.91 13.79 1.78
CA ILE A 363 10.03 12.81 2.41
C ILE A 363 10.77 12.17 3.59
N SER A 364 10.53 12.74 4.77
CA SER A 364 10.88 12.16 6.07
C SER A 364 9.78 11.16 6.46
N TRP A 365 10.17 9.91 6.74
CA TRP A 365 9.27 8.89 7.28
C TRP A 365 9.65 8.63 8.74
N PRO A 366 9.15 9.44 9.68
CA PRO A 366 9.60 9.39 11.07
C PRO A 366 9.32 8.03 11.70
N MET A 367 10.26 7.60 12.54
CA MET A 367 10.00 6.50 13.46
C MET A 367 9.07 6.99 14.57
N GLU A 368 8.00 6.24 14.85
CA GLU A 368 7.09 6.52 15.95
C GLU A 368 7.46 5.68 17.18
N VAL A 369 7.72 6.35 18.30
CA VAL A 369 7.94 5.72 19.60
C VAL A 369 6.78 6.10 20.51
N ARG A 370 5.90 5.14 20.82
CA ARG A 370 4.67 5.42 21.59
C ARG A 370 4.39 4.49 22.74
N ASN A 371 3.81 5.03 23.81
CA ASN A 371 3.45 4.28 25.02
C ASN A 371 4.63 3.50 25.63
N CYS A 372 5.86 3.97 25.40
CA CYS A 372 7.07 3.28 25.82
C CYS A 372 7.59 3.80 27.17
N VAL A 373 8.31 2.94 27.88
CA VAL A 373 9.07 3.27 29.09
C VAL A 373 10.56 3.13 28.79
N ILE A 374 11.29 4.24 28.74
CA ILE A 374 12.71 4.31 28.37
C ILE A 374 13.51 4.80 29.57
N ILE A 375 14.12 3.88 30.32
CA ILE A 375 14.66 4.20 31.65
C ILE A 375 16.03 3.59 31.94
N ARG A 376 16.86 4.31 32.70
CA ARG A 376 18.19 3.83 33.14
C ARG A 376 19.13 3.44 32.00
N ASN A 377 18.98 4.05 30.83
CA ASN A 377 19.90 3.84 29.72
C ASN A 377 21.06 4.85 29.81
N THR A 378 22.23 4.44 29.34
CA THR A 378 23.46 5.25 29.42
C THR A 378 24.09 5.40 28.05
N ALA A 379 24.33 6.64 27.62
CA ALA A 379 25.15 6.99 26.48
C ALA A 379 26.45 7.66 26.94
N THR A 380 27.56 7.50 26.22
CA THR A 380 28.80 8.25 26.50
C THR A 380 28.83 9.63 25.82
N ASP A 381 28.04 9.83 24.75
CA ASP A 381 28.00 11.07 23.98
C ASP A 381 26.57 11.65 23.94
N TYR A 382 25.72 11.21 23.00
CA TYR A 382 24.38 11.78 22.79
C TYR A 382 23.25 10.83 23.16
N GLY A 383 22.24 11.34 23.88
CA GLY A 383 20.94 10.70 24.04
C GLY A 383 20.98 9.45 24.91
N GLY A 384 20.85 9.62 26.23
CA GLY A 384 20.89 8.49 27.16
C GLY A 384 19.71 7.56 26.92
N GLY A 385 18.51 8.13 26.84
CA GLY A 385 17.30 7.42 26.43
C GLY A 385 17.21 7.28 24.90
N ILE A 386 17.09 8.41 24.20
CA ILE A 386 16.95 8.46 22.73
C ILE A 386 17.96 9.43 22.14
N CYS A 387 18.65 9.02 21.07
CA CYS A 387 19.41 9.90 20.19
C CYS A 387 18.77 9.91 18.79
N SER A 388 18.31 11.07 18.35
CA SER A 388 17.92 11.34 16.96
C SER A 388 19.03 12.16 16.30
N TYR A 389 19.55 11.64 15.20
CA TYR A 389 20.79 12.11 14.59
C TYR A 389 20.62 12.30 13.07
N ASN A 390 21.15 13.38 12.50
CA ASN A 390 21.20 13.61 11.04
C ASN A 390 19.86 13.37 10.31
N GLY A 391 18.83 14.20 10.54
CA GLY A 391 17.66 14.28 9.66
C GLY A 391 16.64 13.13 9.73
N ASN A 392 16.81 12.14 10.61
CA ASN A 392 15.72 11.21 10.91
C ASN A 392 14.86 11.75 12.04
N ASP A 393 13.64 12.13 11.67
CA ASP A 393 12.64 12.59 12.62
C ASP A 393 12.14 11.43 13.48
N VAL A 394 11.93 11.71 14.76
CA VAL A 394 11.30 10.78 15.70
C VAL A 394 10.09 11.45 16.32
N ASP A 395 8.96 10.77 16.23
CA ASP A 395 7.73 11.16 16.92
C ASP A 395 7.60 10.35 18.21
N ILE A 396 7.74 11.03 19.35
CA ILE A 396 7.71 10.43 20.68
C ILE A 396 6.37 10.79 21.34
N VAL A 397 5.53 9.79 21.62
CA VAL A 397 4.13 10.01 22.04
C VAL A 397 3.77 9.17 23.26
N ASN A 398 3.24 9.80 24.32
CA ASN A 398 2.78 9.10 25.54
C ASN A 398 3.89 8.25 26.21
N CYS A 399 5.14 8.68 26.13
CA CYS A 399 6.28 7.93 26.67
C CYS A 399 6.72 8.45 28.05
N LEU A 400 7.30 7.56 28.84
CA LEU A 400 8.07 7.90 30.04
C LEU A 400 9.56 7.74 29.73
N LEU A 401 10.34 8.82 29.81
CA LEU A 401 11.78 8.79 29.66
C LEU A 401 12.42 9.24 30.96
N GLY A 402 13.10 8.34 31.69
CA GLY A 402 13.65 8.75 32.97
C GLY A 402 14.84 7.99 33.53
N ALA A 403 15.59 8.66 34.39
CA ALA A 403 16.85 8.15 34.95
C ALA A 403 17.88 7.74 33.88
N ASN A 404 17.84 8.35 32.70
CA ASN A 404 18.83 8.12 31.65
C ASN A 404 20.03 9.07 31.81
N LEU A 405 21.20 8.65 31.31
CA LEU A 405 22.47 9.35 31.45
C LEU A 405 23.16 9.54 30.10
N ALA A 406 23.66 10.74 29.79
CA ALA A 406 24.48 11.02 28.61
C ALA A 406 25.46 12.19 28.86
N ASP A 407 26.33 12.50 27.91
CA ASP A 407 27.04 13.78 27.91
C ASP A 407 26.10 14.90 27.43
N TYR A 408 25.33 14.66 26.37
CA TYR A 408 24.31 15.57 25.84
C TYR A 408 22.95 14.87 25.77
N GLY A 409 21.90 15.50 26.29
CA GLY A 409 20.55 14.95 26.19
C GLY A 409 20.38 13.69 27.04
N GLY A 410 20.41 13.84 28.37
CA GLY A 410 20.30 12.70 29.29
C GLY A 410 19.08 11.84 28.97
N GLY A 411 17.92 12.46 28.79
CA GLY A 411 16.72 11.81 28.27
C GLY A 411 16.76 11.66 26.75
N ILE A 412 16.81 12.78 26.03
CA ILE A 412 16.72 12.83 24.57
C ILE A 412 17.78 13.80 24.02
N SER A 413 18.47 13.41 22.96
CA SER A 413 19.29 14.30 22.14
C SER A 413 18.77 14.37 20.72
N PHE A 414 18.56 15.59 20.23
CA PHE A 414 18.17 15.91 18.85
C PHE A 414 19.34 16.63 18.16
N ALA A 415 20.32 15.85 17.70
CA ALA A 415 21.54 16.38 17.08
C ALA A 415 21.42 16.35 15.55
N TRP A 416 21.42 17.52 14.92
CA TRP A 416 21.22 17.66 13.46
C TRP A 416 19.91 17.02 12.96
N SER A 417 18.84 17.06 13.76
CA SER A 417 17.51 16.58 13.37
C SER A 417 16.73 17.66 12.59
N ASP A 418 15.71 17.28 11.83
CA ASP A 418 14.90 18.24 11.06
C ASP A 418 13.64 18.65 11.82
N THR A 419 12.64 17.76 11.98
CA THR A 419 11.31 18.03 12.56
C THR A 419 10.78 16.96 13.53
N SER A 420 11.49 16.70 14.63
CA SER A 420 11.03 15.74 15.67
C SER A 420 9.97 16.32 16.62
N ASN A 421 9.06 15.48 17.13
CA ASN A 421 8.03 15.91 18.09
C ASN A 421 8.00 15.06 19.36
N VAL A 422 7.75 15.70 20.50
CA VAL A 422 7.54 15.06 21.80
C VAL A 422 6.18 15.46 22.34
N LYS A 423 5.24 14.50 22.41
CA LYS A 423 3.83 14.75 22.75
C LYS A 423 3.38 13.91 23.94
N ASN A 424 2.73 14.53 24.92
CA ASN A 424 2.15 13.84 26.08
C ASN A 424 3.15 12.96 26.86
N CYS A 425 4.43 13.34 26.88
CA CYS A 425 5.47 12.54 27.51
C CYS A 425 5.78 13.03 28.93
N THR A 426 6.37 12.16 29.74
CA THR A 426 7.02 12.54 31.00
C THR A 426 8.51 12.27 30.86
N ILE A 427 9.33 13.30 30.96
CA ILE A 427 10.79 13.25 30.91
C ILE A 427 11.27 13.63 32.30
N THR A 428 11.93 12.71 33.00
CA THR A 428 12.26 12.95 34.41
C THR A 428 13.51 12.25 34.95
N VAL A 429 14.20 12.89 35.89
CA VAL A 429 15.38 12.34 36.59
C VAL A 429 16.52 12.00 35.63
N ASN A 430 16.55 12.59 34.43
CA ASN A 430 17.62 12.37 33.48
C ASN A 430 18.83 13.26 33.82
N THR A 431 20.02 12.78 33.49
CA THR A 431 21.27 13.46 33.82
C THR A 431 22.12 13.62 32.56
N ALA A 432 22.58 14.83 32.30
CA ALA A 432 23.57 15.13 31.28
C ALA A 432 24.87 15.63 31.92
N VAL A 433 26.03 15.18 31.42
CA VAL A 433 27.31 15.73 31.88
C VAL A 433 27.49 17.17 31.37
N GLN A 434 27.13 17.45 30.13
CA GLN A 434 27.31 18.76 29.49
C GLN A 434 25.99 19.57 29.50
N ASN A 435 25.04 19.22 28.61
CA ASN A 435 23.83 20.01 28.31
C ASN A 435 22.59 19.12 28.17
N GLY A 436 21.42 19.70 28.46
CA GLY A 436 20.13 19.08 28.22
C GLY A 436 19.89 17.85 29.10
N GLY A 437 19.68 18.05 30.40
CA GLY A 437 19.40 16.94 31.32
C GLY A 437 18.24 16.07 30.80
N GLY A 438 17.12 16.72 30.48
CA GLY A 438 15.95 16.11 29.85
C GLY A 438 16.12 16.01 28.34
N VAL A 439 16.23 17.15 27.67
CA VAL A 439 16.32 17.26 26.20
C VAL A 439 17.48 18.17 25.78
N ASP A 440 18.30 17.74 24.82
CA ASP A 440 19.28 18.59 24.13
C ASP A 440 18.89 18.81 22.67
N CYS A 441 18.93 20.07 22.21
CA CYS A 441 18.75 20.45 20.80
C CYS A 441 19.84 21.43 20.33
N SER A 442 20.96 21.47 21.05
CA SER A 442 21.98 22.51 20.91
C SER A 442 22.76 22.43 19.59
N ASP A 443 22.88 21.23 19.02
CA ASP A 443 23.52 20.98 17.72
C ASP A 443 22.57 21.10 16.51
N GLY A 444 21.35 21.57 16.72
CA GLY A 444 20.36 21.80 15.68
C GLY A 444 19.28 20.73 15.63
N GLY A 445 18.03 21.18 15.73
CA GLY A 445 16.82 20.36 15.65
C GLY A 445 15.58 21.23 15.83
N TYR A 446 14.61 21.17 14.91
CA TYR A 446 13.31 21.81 15.19
C TYR A 446 12.43 20.84 15.96
N VAL A 447 12.44 20.98 17.29
CA VAL A 447 11.70 20.12 18.19
C VAL A 447 10.45 20.82 18.69
N GLN A 448 9.30 20.14 18.64
CA GLN A 448 8.09 20.57 19.34
C GLN A 448 7.84 19.69 20.55
N ILE A 449 7.81 20.29 21.74
CA ILE A 449 7.40 19.63 22.98
C ILE A 449 6.00 20.11 23.35
N ILE A 450 5.02 19.21 23.32
CA ILE A 450 3.59 19.54 23.45
C ILE A 450 2.97 18.67 24.54
N ASN A 451 2.29 19.30 25.50
CA ASN A 451 1.58 18.62 26.59
C ASN A 451 2.46 17.63 27.38
N SER A 452 3.77 17.89 27.46
CA SER A 452 4.73 17.01 28.14
C SER A 452 5.22 17.63 29.45
N ILE A 453 5.64 16.78 30.37
CA ILE A 453 6.22 17.13 31.65
C ILE A 453 7.73 16.90 31.55
N LEU A 454 8.52 17.91 31.89
CA LEU A 454 9.97 17.80 32.09
C LEU A 454 10.21 18.15 33.56
N GLU A 455 10.74 17.22 34.36
CA GLU A 455 10.90 17.44 35.81
C GLU A 455 12.11 16.69 36.39
N ASP A 456 12.82 17.31 37.33
CA ASP A 456 13.96 16.71 38.05
C ASP A 456 15.13 16.26 37.16
N ASP A 457 15.24 16.81 35.95
CA ASP A 457 16.40 16.60 35.07
C ASP A 457 17.57 17.53 35.45
N SER A 458 18.81 17.11 35.17
CA SER A 458 20.01 17.88 35.55
C SER A 458 21.14 17.87 34.51
N ALA A 459 21.85 19.00 34.37
CA ALA A 459 23.04 19.14 33.54
C ALA A 459 24.14 19.96 34.26
N THR A 460 25.42 19.66 34.02
CA THR A 460 26.53 20.29 34.78
C THR A 460 26.96 21.66 34.24
N TYR A 461 26.97 21.88 32.91
CA TYR A 461 27.66 23.03 32.30
C TYR A 461 26.76 24.01 31.50
N GLY A 462 25.46 23.70 31.28
CA GLY A 462 24.52 24.55 30.54
C GLY A 462 23.34 25.11 31.38
N LEU A 463 22.76 26.25 30.95
CA LEU A 463 21.52 26.84 31.51
C LEU A 463 20.24 26.04 31.18
N GLY A 464 20.36 24.87 30.56
CA GLY A 464 19.25 24.00 30.16
C GLY A 464 19.10 22.80 31.09
N TRP A 465 18.64 23.02 32.32
CA TRP A 465 18.40 21.90 33.26
C TRP A 465 17.40 20.89 32.67
N GLU A 466 16.46 21.38 31.85
CA GLU A 466 15.45 20.58 31.16
C GLU A 466 15.60 20.59 29.63
N ILE A 467 15.95 21.74 29.02
CA ILE A 467 16.11 21.90 27.55
C ILE A 467 17.30 22.82 27.27
N ALA A 468 18.21 22.42 26.37
CA ALA A 468 19.37 23.23 25.96
C ALA A 468 19.39 23.53 24.46
#